data_AF-A0A958DM18-F1
#
_entry.id   AF-A0A958DM18-F1
#
_cell.length_a   1.000
_cell.length_b   1.000
_cell.length_c   1.000
_cell.angle_alpha   90.00
_cell.angle_beta   90.00
_cell.angle_gamma   90.00
#
_symmetry.space_group_name_H-M   'P 1'
#
loop_
_entity.id
_entity.type
_entity.pdbx_description
1 polymer ?
#
loop_
_entity_poly.entity_id
_entity_poly.type
_entity_poly.pdbx_seq_one_letter_code
_entity_poly.pdbx_strand_id
1 'polypeptide(L)'
;NVWVSADDHYMVTTEETAGKTIKVWDIQDLNNITLLDEYLGENQLAHNAYFRGDYLFISHYYSGLKIVDVSDPTHLVEVGNYDTIEGSNPSTFGNWGVYPFASNGLIYVNDMASGAYIVSFNNVLAYRVRGVVKDAQSGLPISQALIEVLESGNRARSDAGGHYKIGYGGDGPITLVARAYGYVADTLSLNAVQGQTDLLDISLQPAPRNDLSGTIVDENGAPLGGIPLHLTINSFFFTEPLVVETFSAFDGSYSFANLAVSDSIWAAYPELRVEDVFPYNGVKVNDIIITAAAPTVQDFQFYPADLLLVNDDPAGQSDDIYRSVFNTLNLTAFDWKTSQRGEDIPAASLEQLQYPVVIWFTGTATEAIGSAGQDSLARILDDGGRVYLTGRDLVEALASQGGNFLQDYLQVSHAGNWVGAPVMNPVAGNPV
;
A
#
# COMPACT_ATOMS: atom_id res chain seq x y z
N ASN A 1 -31.56 -10.11 -9.81
CA ASN A 1 -32.59 -10.28 -10.87
C ASN A 1 -32.06 -11.28 -11.90
N VAL A 2 -32.94 -11.98 -12.63
CA VAL A 2 -32.54 -12.84 -13.75
C VAL A 2 -33.42 -12.56 -14.97
N TRP A 3 -32.80 -12.46 -16.15
CA TRP A 3 -33.50 -12.30 -17.42
C TRP A 3 -32.83 -13.14 -18.50
N VAL A 4 -33.63 -13.66 -19.43
CA VAL A 4 -33.17 -14.54 -20.51
C VAL A 4 -33.30 -13.81 -21.84
N SER A 5 -32.32 -14.01 -22.71
CA SER A 5 -32.33 -13.52 -24.10
C SER A 5 -33.48 -14.17 -24.89
N ALA A 6 -33.92 -13.52 -25.96
CA ALA A 6 -35.12 -13.96 -26.69
C ALA A 6 -34.97 -15.32 -27.40
N ASP A 7 -33.75 -15.79 -27.61
CA ASP A 7 -33.40 -17.09 -28.19
C ASP A 7 -33.05 -18.16 -27.15
N ASP A 8 -33.21 -17.85 -25.85
CA ASP A 8 -32.90 -18.72 -24.72
C ASP A 8 -31.44 -19.21 -24.65
N HIS A 9 -30.51 -18.54 -25.36
CA HIS A 9 -29.10 -18.92 -25.35
C HIS A 9 -28.29 -18.29 -24.22
N TYR A 10 -28.65 -17.06 -23.84
CA TYR A 10 -27.95 -16.28 -22.84
C TYR A 10 -28.85 -15.84 -21.70
N MET A 11 -28.28 -15.73 -20.51
CA MET A 11 -28.93 -15.24 -19.31
C MET A 11 -28.11 -14.10 -18.71
N VAL A 12 -28.79 -13.07 -18.20
CA VAL A 12 -28.17 -12.02 -17.40
C VAL A 12 -28.63 -12.15 -15.96
N THR A 13 -27.69 -12.03 -15.03
CA THR A 13 -27.98 -11.96 -13.60
C THR A 13 -27.45 -10.67 -13.00
N THR A 14 -28.23 -10.08 -12.12
CA THR A 14 -27.79 -8.97 -11.26
C THR A 14 -27.80 -9.39 -9.80
N GLU A 15 -26.84 -8.89 -9.05
CA GLU A 15 -26.74 -9.01 -7.60
C GLU A 15 -26.78 -7.60 -7.01
N GLU A 16 -27.78 -7.32 -6.19
CA GLU A 16 -28.00 -6.00 -5.60
C GLU A 16 -27.10 -5.78 -4.39
N THR A 17 -25.78 -5.87 -4.61
CA THR A 17 -24.76 -5.72 -3.59
C THR A 17 -23.61 -4.89 -4.15
N ALA A 18 -23.14 -3.91 -3.38
CA ALA A 18 -22.13 -2.99 -3.85
C ALA A 18 -20.84 -3.73 -4.25
N GLY A 19 -20.28 -3.38 -5.41
CA GLY A 19 -19.10 -4.01 -5.99
C GLY A 19 -19.37 -5.35 -6.67
N LYS A 20 -20.61 -5.85 -6.69
CA LYS A 20 -20.98 -7.06 -7.44
C LYS A 20 -21.41 -6.70 -8.85
N THR A 21 -20.73 -7.33 -9.80
CA THR A 21 -20.95 -7.17 -11.24
C THR A 21 -22.27 -7.79 -11.69
N ILE A 22 -22.82 -7.23 -12.77
CA ILE A 22 -23.77 -7.91 -13.64
C ILE A 22 -22.99 -8.97 -14.42
N LYS A 23 -23.61 -10.13 -14.61
CA LYS A 23 -22.98 -11.28 -15.27
C LYS A 23 -23.84 -11.77 -16.42
N VAL A 24 -23.21 -11.99 -17.57
CA VAL A 24 -23.81 -12.62 -18.74
C VAL A 24 -23.30 -14.06 -18.84
N TRP A 25 -24.23 -15.00 -18.93
CA TRP A 25 -23.99 -16.43 -18.91
C TRP A 25 -24.47 -17.07 -20.22
N ASP A 26 -23.71 -18.05 -20.70
CA ASP A 26 -24.18 -19.03 -21.67
C ASP A 26 -25.02 -20.08 -20.94
N ILE A 27 -26.25 -20.29 -21.42
CA ILE A 27 -27.19 -21.28 -20.88
C ILE A 27 -27.67 -22.26 -21.96
N GLN A 28 -26.98 -22.35 -23.11
CA GLN A 28 -27.33 -23.25 -24.20
C GLN A 28 -27.24 -24.74 -23.77
N ASP A 29 -26.35 -25.06 -22.84
CA ASP A 29 -26.32 -26.33 -22.12
C ASP A 29 -26.54 -26.10 -20.62
N LEU A 30 -27.73 -26.46 -20.13
CA LEU A 30 -28.07 -26.32 -18.70
C LEU A 30 -27.23 -27.21 -17.77
N ASN A 31 -26.51 -28.20 -18.30
CA ASN A 31 -25.55 -28.99 -17.52
C ASN A 31 -24.16 -28.34 -17.48
N ASN A 32 -23.92 -27.31 -18.29
CA ASN A 32 -22.64 -26.62 -18.43
C ASN A 32 -22.85 -25.12 -18.67
N ILE A 33 -23.43 -24.45 -17.68
CA ILE A 33 -23.61 -22.99 -17.70
C ILE A 33 -22.25 -22.32 -17.49
N THR A 34 -21.86 -21.42 -18.38
CA THR A 34 -20.56 -20.73 -18.31
C THR A 34 -20.73 -19.21 -18.24
N LEU A 35 -19.95 -18.56 -17.37
CA LEU A 35 -19.84 -17.10 -17.35
C LEU A 35 -19.10 -16.64 -18.61
N LEU A 36 -19.68 -15.71 -19.37
CA LEU A 36 -19.07 -15.16 -20.58
C LEU A 36 -18.37 -13.84 -20.28
N ASP A 37 -19.06 -12.94 -19.58
CA ASP A 37 -18.52 -11.62 -19.26
C ASP A 37 -19.30 -10.91 -18.14
N GLU A 38 -18.72 -9.82 -17.66
CA GLU A 38 -19.20 -9.03 -16.54
C GLU A 38 -19.19 -7.53 -16.86
N TYR A 39 -20.13 -6.78 -16.30
CA TYR A 39 -20.19 -5.33 -16.41
C TYR A 39 -20.65 -4.72 -15.08
N LEU A 40 -20.15 -3.53 -14.76
CA LEU A 40 -20.61 -2.74 -13.63
C LEU A 40 -20.45 -1.25 -13.94
N GLY A 41 -21.52 -0.49 -13.78
CA GLY A 41 -21.50 0.96 -13.88
C GLY A 41 -20.75 1.62 -12.72
N GLU A 42 -20.47 2.90 -12.86
CA GLU A 42 -19.58 3.66 -11.99
C GLU A 42 -20.01 3.74 -10.53
N ASN A 43 -21.31 3.67 -10.20
CA ASN A 43 -21.79 3.62 -8.81
C ASN A 43 -21.61 2.25 -8.14
N GLN A 44 -21.13 1.24 -8.87
CA GLN A 44 -20.86 -0.10 -8.37
C GLN A 44 -22.08 -0.85 -7.82
N LEU A 45 -23.32 -0.47 -8.19
CA LEU A 45 -24.52 -1.12 -7.69
C LEU A 45 -25.62 -1.19 -8.75
N ALA A 46 -25.75 -2.36 -9.36
CA ALA A 46 -26.81 -2.67 -10.32
C ALA A 46 -28.06 -3.22 -9.63
N HIS A 47 -29.24 -2.93 -10.19
CA HIS A 47 -30.50 -3.44 -9.67
C HIS A 47 -31.13 -4.47 -10.62
N ASN A 48 -31.59 -4.03 -11.80
CA ASN A 48 -32.28 -4.87 -12.78
C ASN A 48 -31.61 -4.73 -14.14
N ALA A 49 -31.58 -5.81 -14.92
CA ALA A 49 -31.07 -5.83 -16.28
C ALA A 49 -32.02 -6.62 -17.18
N TYR A 50 -32.26 -6.11 -18.38
CA TYR A 50 -33.17 -6.72 -19.37
C TYR A 50 -32.50 -6.82 -20.72
N PHE A 51 -32.59 -7.99 -21.36
CA PHE A 51 -32.24 -8.13 -22.78
C PHE A 51 -33.33 -7.50 -23.66
N ARG A 52 -32.91 -6.75 -24.68
CA ARG A 52 -33.75 -6.33 -25.82
C ARG A 52 -32.89 -6.25 -27.07
N GLY A 53 -32.96 -7.28 -27.92
CA GLY A 53 -32.04 -7.44 -29.05
C GLY A 53 -30.61 -7.61 -28.56
N ASP A 54 -29.67 -6.91 -29.20
CA ASP A 54 -28.24 -6.95 -28.89
C ASP A 54 -27.84 -6.04 -27.71
N TYR A 55 -28.78 -5.71 -26.82
CA TYR A 55 -28.53 -4.77 -25.73
C TYR A 55 -29.08 -5.25 -24.39
N LEU A 56 -28.34 -4.92 -23.34
CA LEU A 56 -28.82 -4.93 -21.96
C LEU A 56 -29.23 -3.51 -21.55
N PHE A 57 -30.45 -3.39 -21.01
CA PHE A 57 -30.97 -2.17 -20.41
C PHE A 57 -30.98 -2.33 -18.90
N ILE A 58 -30.23 -1.47 -18.21
CA ILE A 58 -29.87 -1.69 -16.82
C ILE A 58 -30.33 -0.52 -15.97
N SER A 59 -31.06 -0.83 -14.92
CA SER A 59 -31.31 0.08 -13.80
C SER A 59 -30.11 0.07 -12.86
N HIS A 60 -29.41 1.20 -12.78
CA HIS A 60 -28.16 1.31 -12.06
C HIS A 60 -28.22 2.34 -10.93
N TYR A 61 -29.33 2.36 -10.18
CA TYR A 61 -29.57 3.26 -9.05
C TYR A 61 -29.05 4.69 -9.31
N TYR A 62 -28.03 5.12 -8.55
CA TYR A 62 -27.46 6.44 -8.59
C TYR A 62 -26.92 6.83 -9.97
N SER A 63 -26.44 5.84 -10.73
CA SER A 63 -25.89 5.99 -12.09
C SER A 63 -26.97 5.99 -13.19
N GLY A 64 -28.26 5.96 -12.81
CA GLY A 64 -29.35 6.07 -13.77
C GLY A 64 -29.47 4.86 -14.70
N LEU A 65 -29.76 5.11 -15.98
CA LEU A 65 -29.88 4.09 -17.02
C LEU A 65 -28.49 3.79 -17.61
N LYS A 66 -28.14 2.52 -17.73
CA LYS A 66 -27.01 2.05 -18.53
C LYS A 66 -27.47 1.13 -19.65
N ILE A 67 -26.88 1.27 -20.82
CA ILE A 67 -27.14 0.46 -22.01
C ILE A 67 -25.82 -0.16 -22.45
N VAL A 68 -25.79 -1.48 -22.48
CA VAL A 68 -24.59 -2.26 -22.80
C VAL A 68 -24.85 -3.08 -24.06
N ASP A 69 -23.98 -2.98 -25.06
CA ASP A 69 -24.00 -3.81 -26.26
C ASP A 69 -23.48 -5.22 -25.91
N VAL A 70 -24.31 -6.21 -26.22
CA VAL A 70 -24.11 -7.64 -25.96
C VAL A 70 -24.15 -8.49 -27.23
N SER A 71 -24.01 -7.88 -28.41
CA SER A 71 -23.84 -8.57 -29.71
C SER A 71 -22.64 -9.53 -29.71
N ASP A 72 -21.59 -9.22 -28.93
CA ASP A 72 -20.57 -10.17 -28.48
C ASP A 72 -20.73 -10.36 -26.96
N PRO A 73 -21.36 -11.45 -26.49
CA PRO A 73 -21.60 -11.67 -25.06
C PRO A 73 -20.33 -12.01 -24.27
N THR A 74 -19.18 -12.21 -24.94
CA THR A 74 -17.86 -12.39 -24.31
C THR A 74 -17.10 -11.06 -24.13
N HIS A 75 -17.65 -9.97 -24.69
CA HIS A 75 -17.04 -8.64 -24.67
C HIS A 75 -18.13 -7.55 -24.60
N LEU A 76 -18.62 -7.31 -23.38
CA LEU A 76 -19.63 -6.30 -23.08
C LEU A 76 -19.03 -4.90 -23.15
N VAL A 77 -19.77 -3.96 -23.72
CA VAL A 77 -19.34 -2.56 -23.84
C VAL A 77 -20.52 -1.63 -23.59
N GLU A 78 -20.35 -0.65 -22.71
CA GLU A 78 -21.34 0.41 -22.52
C GLU A 78 -21.42 1.30 -23.77
N VAL A 79 -22.63 1.44 -24.31
CA VAL A 79 -22.93 2.20 -25.55
C VAL A 79 -23.91 3.33 -25.33
N GLY A 80 -24.40 3.51 -24.11
CA GLY A 80 -25.22 4.65 -23.74
C GLY A 80 -25.55 4.70 -22.26
N ASN A 81 -25.71 5.90 -21.74
CA ASN A 81 -26.17 6.16 -20.38
C ASN A 81 -27.15 7.32 -20.32
N TYR A 82 -27.92 7.38 -19.24
CA TYR A 82 -28.69 8.55 -18.87
C TYR A 82 -28.72 8.68 -17.35
N ASP A 83 -28.00 9.67 -16.83
CA ASP A 83 -27.87 9.90 -15.40
C ASP A 83 -29.16 10.59 -14.90
N THR A 84 -29.83 9.96 -13.93
CA THR A 84 -31.07 10.50 -13.33
C THR A 84 -30.80 11.35 -12.09
N ILE A 85 -29.59 11.24 -11.53
CA ILE A 85 -29.04 11.99 -10.40
C ILE A 85 -27.56 12.27 -10.70
N GLU A 86 -27.04 13.43 -10.29
CA GLU A 86 -25.61 13.72 -10.43
C GLU A 86 -24.78 12.98 -9.38
N GLY A 87 -23.67 12.37 -9.83
CA GLY A 87 -22.65 11.75 -8.99
C GLY A 87 -22.61 10.23 -9.11
N SER A 88 -21.80 9.59 -8.27
CA SER A 88 -21.63 8.13 -8.24
C SER A 88 -21.49 7.69 -6.79
N ASN A 89 -22.51 7.02 -6.26
CA ASN A 89 -22.53 6.49 -4.91
C ASN A 89 -23.16 5.10 -4.91
N PRO A 90 -22.55 4.08 -4.27
CA PRO A 90 -23.13 2.74 -4.11
C PRO A 90 -24.32 2.73 -3.14
N SER A 91 -25.32 3.55 -3.43
CA SER A 91 -26.56 3.70 -2.69
C SER A 91 -27.70 3.06 -3.48
N THR A 92 -28.65 2.46 -2.77
CA THR A 92 -29.91 1.93 -3.34
C THR A 92 -30.90 3.05 -3.66
N PHE A 93 -30.42 4.26 -3.94
CA PHE A 93 -31.23 5.43 -4.26
C PHE A 93 -30.97 5.84 -5.70
N GLY A 94 -32.03 6.16 -6.44
CA GLY A 94 -31.97 6.52 -7.86
C GLY A 94 -32.86 5.63 -8.73
N ASN A 95 -32.40 5.29 -9.93
CA ASN A 95 -33.11 4.48 -10.91
C ASN A 95 -33.41 3.08 -10.38
N TRP A 96 -34.67 2.85 -10.03
CA TRP A 96 -35.18 1.55 -9.58
C TRP A 96 -35.57 0.65 -10.75
N GLY A 97 -36.06 1.23 -11.85
CA GLY A 97 -36.66 0.46 -12.93
C GLY A 97 -36.52 1.10 -14.30
N VAL A 98 -36.10 0.29 -15.27
CA VAL A 98 -36.06 0.61 -16.69
C VAL A 98 -37.04 -0.32 -17.40
N TYR A 99 -37.88 0.25 -18.27
CA TYR A 99 -38.76 -0.50 -19.17
C TYR A 99 -38.41 -0.18 -20.62
N PRO A 100 -37.70 -1.09 -21.31
CA PRO A 100 -37.28 -0.88 -22.70
C PRO A 100 -38.28 -1.46 -23.72
N PHE A 101 -39.41 -2.07 -23.32
CA PHE A 101 -40.28 -2.82 -24.24
C PHE A 101 -41.45 -2.02 -24.81
N ALA A 102 -41.31 -0.69 -24.89
CA ALA A 102 -42.35 0.16 -25.45
C ALA A 102 -42.47 -0.04 -26.97
N SER A 103 -43.71 -0.16 -27.47
CA SER A 103 -43.96 -0.33 -28.91
C SER A 103 -43.58 0.90 -29.75
N ASN A 104 -43.39 2.06 -29.12
CA ASN A 104 -42.92 3.30 -29.76
C ASN A 104 -41.38 3.42 -29.77
N GLY A 105 -40.65 2.42 -29.28
CA GLY A 105 -39.18 2.40 -29.22
C GLY A 105 -38.56 3.22 -28.08
N LEU A 106 -39.37 3.95 -27.31
CA LEU A 106 -38.89 4.73 -26.16
C LEU A 106 -38.58 3.83 -24.96
N ILE A 107 -37.73 4.34 -24.09
CA ILE A 107 -37.32 3.67 -22.85
C ILE A 107 -37.85 4.52 -21.69
N TYR A 108 -38.58 3.88 -20.78
CA TYR A 108 -39.09 4.53 -19.59
C TYR A 108 -38.14 4.22 -18.42
N VAL A 109 -37.65 5.27 -17.77
CA VAL A 109 -36.72 5.18 -16.65
C VAL A 109 -37.40 5.76 -15.42
N ASN A 110 -37.48 4.99 -14.34
CA ASN A 110 -38.15 5.41 -13.11
C ASN A 110 -37.14 5.51 -11.98
N ASP A 111 -36.89 6.74 -11.56
CA ASP A 111 -36.05 7.10 -10.45
C ASP A 111 -36.91 7.38 -9.20
N MET A 112 -36.51 6.84 -8.05
CA MET A 112 -37.24 7.02 -6.79
C MET A 112 -37.14 8.44 -6.22
N ALA A 113 -36.14 9.20 -6.65
CA ALA A 113 -35.81 10.53 -6.17
C ALA A 113 -36.30 11.61 -7.13
N SER A 114 -35.98 11.45 -8.41
CA SER A 114 -36.13 12.50 -9.42
C SER A 114 -37.30 12.26 -10.39
N GLY A 115 -37.95 11.09 -10.31
CA GLY A 115 -39.19 10.79 -11.01
C GLY A 115 -39.00 10.00 -12.30
N ALA A 116 -39.92 10.16 -13.25
CA ALA A 116 -39.96 9.37 -14.48
C ALA A 116 -39.37 10.13 -15.67
N TYR A 117 -38.53 9.44 -16.45
CA TYR A 117 -37.89 9.93 -17.66
C TYR A 117 -38.28 9.06 -18.85
N ILE A 118 -38.36 9.68 -20.02
CA ILE A 118 -38.65 9.00 -21.27
C ILE A 118 -37.52 9.36 -22.23
N VAL A 119 -36.71 8.37 -22.58
CA VAL A 119 -35.51 8.55 -23.41
C VAL A 119 -35.61 7.71 -24.68
N SER A 120 -34.89 8.13 -25.71
CA SER A 120 -34.65 7.32 -26.91
C SER A 120 -33.19 6.88 -26.94
N PHE A 121 -32.94 5.74 -27.59
CA PHE A 121 -31.61 5.22 -27.87
C PHE A 121 -31.48 5.03 -29.37
N ASN A 122 -30.33 5.39 -29.92
CA ASN A 122 -30.04 5.37 -31.35
C ASN A 122 -29.52 4.02 -31.85
N ASN A 123 -29.50 2.98 -31.00
CA ASN A 123 -29.07 1.61 -31.35
C ASN A 123 -27.62 1.58 -31.87
N VAL A 124 -26.73 2.27 -31.15
CA VAL A 124 -25.29 2.26 -31.43
C VAL A 124 -24.70 0.92 -31.00
N LEU A 125 -23.99 0.26 -31.92
CA LEU A 125 -23.18 -0.92 -31.60
C LEU A 125 -21.80 -0.49 -31.12
N ALA A 126 -21.18 -1.28 -30.26
CA ALA A 126 -19.84 -1.01 -29.79
C ALA A 126 -18.80 -1.34 -30.87
N TYR A 127 -17.80 -0.46 -30.96
CA TYR A 127 -16.50 -0.82 -31.51
C TYR A 127 -15.68 -1.53 -30.41
N ARG A 128 -15.08 -2.67 -30.74
CA ARG A 128 -14.35 -3.53 -29.79
C ARG A 128 -12.90 -3.67 -30.20
N VAL A 129 -12.01 -3.72 -29.21
CA VAL A 129 -10.60 -4.02 -29.39
C VAL A 129 -10.20 -5.10 -28.38
N ARG A 130 -9.52 -6.14 -28.83
CA ARG A 130 -8.91 -7.13 -27.96
C ARG A 130 -7.56 -7.57 -28.48
N GLY A 131 -6.68 -8.00 -27.59
CA GLY A 131 -5.37 -8.52 -27.96
C GLY A 131 -4.49 -8.75 -26.74
N VAL A 132 -3.18 -8.78 -26.95
CA VAL A 132 -2.20 -9.00 -25.88
C VAL A 132 -1.28 -7.79 -25.74
N VAL A 133 -1.10 -7.32 -24.50
CA VAL A 133 -0.02 -6.38 -24.16
C VAL A 133 1.23 -7.18 -23.83
N LYS A 134 2.34 -6.87 -24.51
CA LYS A 134 3.62 -7.59 -24.37
C LYS A 134 4.80 -6.63 -24.28
N ASP A 135 5.86 -7.12 -23.65
CA ASP A 135 7.16 -6.48 -23.64
C ASP A 135 7.75 -6.55 -25.05
N ALA A 136 8.11 -5.39 -25.61
CA ALA A 136 8.55 -5.30 -26.99
C ALA A 136 9.93 -5.94 -27.26
N GLN A 137 10.74 -6.21 -26.23
CA GLN A 137 12.06 -6.82 -26.36
C GLN A 137 12.01 -8.33 -26.19
N SER A 138 11.35 -8.81 -25.13
CA SER A 138 11.28 -10.23 -24.77
C SER A 138 10.08 -10.95 -25.40
N GLY A 139 9.04 -10.21 -25.81
CA GLY A 139 7.77 -10.76 -26.29
C GLY A 139 6.90 -11.38 -25.19
N LEU A 140 7.32 -11.29 -23.92
CA LEU A 140 6.57 -11.82 -22.78
C LEU A 140 5.32 -10.96 -22.50
N PRO A 141 4.22 -11.56 -22.02
CA PRO A 141 3.02 -10.82 -21.70
C PRO A 141 3.23 -9.87 -20.51
N ILE A 142 2.56 -8.72 -20.55
CA ILE A 142 2.55 -7.73 -19.47
C ILE A 142 1.19 -7.77 -18.79
N SER A 143 1.18 -8.19 -17.53
CA SER A 143 -0.02 -8.18 -16.67
C SER A 143 -0.27 -6.80 -16.08
N GLN A 144 -1.55 -6.52 -15.76
CA GLN A 144 -2.01 -5.27 -15.12
C GLN A 144 -1.73 -3.98 -15.92
N ALA A 145 -1.35 -4.09 -17.19
CA ALA A 145 -1.23 -2.94 -18.07
C ALA A 145 -2.60 -2.26 -18.18
N LEU A 146 -2.65 -0.95 -18.00
CA LEU A 146 -3.84 -0.14 -18.18
C LEU A 146 -3.97 0.22 -19.66
N ILE A 147 -5.11 -0.13 -20.26
CA ILE A 147 -5.51 0.31 -21.58
C ILE A 147 -6.65 1.31 -21.40
N GLU A 148 -6.56 2.48 -22.03
CA GLU A 148 -7.56 3.54 -21.95
C GLU A 148 -7.94 4.04 -23.33
N VAL A 149 -9.24 4.22 -23.59
CA VAL A 149 -9.76 4.98 -24.73
C VAL A 149 -9.98 6.41 -24.25
N LEU A 150 -9.21 7.39 -24.74
CA LEU A 150 -9.23 8.75 -24.20
C LEU A 150 -10.58 9.45 -24.40
N GLU A 151 -11.27 9.18 -25.51
CA GLU A 151 -12.49 9.87 -25.91
C GLU A 151 -13.70 9.49 -25.06
N SER A 152 -13.73 8.27 -24.51
CA SER A 152 -14.76 7.85 -23.54
C SER A 152 -14.26 7.83 -22.10
N GLY A 153 -12.94 7.79 -21.88
CA GLY A 153 -12.36 7.49 -20.58
C GLY A 153 -12.51 6.01 -20.16
N ASN A 154 -12.96 5.13 -21.07
CA ASN A 154 -13.07 3.71 -20.80
C ASN A 154 -11.69 3.13 -20.49
N ARG A 155 -11.62 2.25 -19.49
CA ARG A 155 -10.37 1.65 -19.01
C ARG A 155 -10.53 0.15 -18.85
N ALA A 156 -9.48 -0.58 -19.20
CA ALA A 156 -9.35 -2.01 -18.98
C ALA A 156 -7.94 -2.33 -18.47
N ARG A 157 -7.78 -3.48 -17.82
CA ARG A 157 -6.47 -4.01 -17.44
C ARG A 157 -6.22 -5.34 -18.12
N SER A 158 -4.97 -5.57 -18.52
CA SER A 158 -4.56 -6.88 -19.00
C SER A 158 -4.49 -7.92 -17.88
N ASP A 159 -4.83 -9.17 -18.21
CA ASP A 159 -4.72 -10.31 -17.30
C ASP A 159 -3.27 -10.83 -17.18
N ALA A 160 -3.07 -11.95 -16.47
CA ALA A 160 -1.76 -12.57 -16.30
C ALA A 160 -1.11 -13.03 -17.62
N GLY A 161 -1.91 -13.33 -18.64
CA GLY A 161 -1.46 -13.64 -20.00
C GLY A 161 -1.30 -12.42 -20.89
N GLY A 162 -1.47 -11.21 -20.34
CA GLY A 162 -1.40 -9.95 -21.08
C GLY A 162 -2.66 -9.69 -21.92
N HIS A 163 -3.67 -10.54 -21.87
CA HIS A 163 -4.89 -10.38 -22.65
C HIS A 163 -5.70 -9.20 -22.13
N TYR A 164 -6.17 -8.36 -23.04
CA TYR A 164 -7.08 -7.26 -22.73
C TYR A 164 -8.26 -7.23 -23.69
N LYS A 165 -9.34 -6.62 -23.21
CA LYS A 165 -10.53 -6.28 -24.00
C LYS A 165 -11.03 -4.90 -23.58
N ILE A 166 -11.37 -4.07 -24.54
CA ILE A 166 -11.89 -2.72 -24.33
C ILE A 166 -12.78 -2.33 -25.51
N GLY A 167 -13.74 -1.44 -25.28
CA GLY A 167 -14.61 -0.96 -26.34
C GLY A 167 -14.99 0.50 -26.23
N TYR A 168 -15.64 0.99 -27.28
CA TYR A 168 -16.11 2.36 -27.44
C TYR A 168 -17.52 2.37 -28.04
N GLY A 169 -18.43 3.11 -27.41
CA GLY A 169 -19.82 3.26 -27.85
C GLY A 169 -20.05 4.38 -28.86
N GLY A 170 -19.25 4.42 -29.93
CA GLY A 170 -19.34 5.45 -30.96
C GLY A 170 -18.54 5.13 -32.22
N ASP A 171 -18.48 6.08 -33.15
CA ASP A 171 -17.75 6.00 -34.41
C ASP A 171 -16.68 7.09 -34.51
N GLY A 172 -15.70 6.86 -35.37
CA GLY A 172 -14.72 7.86 -35.78
C GLY A 172 -13.36 7.71 -35.08
N PRO A 173 -12.50 8.73 -35.19
CA PRO A 173 -11.13 8.63 -34.66
C PRO A 173 -11.15 8.53 -33.14
N ILE A 174 -10.41 7.56 -32.60
CA ILE A 174 -10.16 7.40 -31.18
C ILE A 174 -8.67 7.21 -30.89
N THR A 175 -8.30 7.44 -29.64
CA THR A 175 -6.94 7.33 -29.13
C THR A 175 -6.90 6.26 -28.04
N LEU A 176 -6.21 5.16 -28.33
CA LEU A 176 -5.95 4.10 -27.37
C LEU A 176 -4.58 4.33 -26.73
N VAL A 177 -4.52 4.36 -25.41
CA VAL A 177 -3.24 4.51 -24.68
C VAL A 177 -3.02 3.31 -23.76
N ALA A 178 -1.89 2.65 -23.91
CA ALA A 178 -1.47 1.53 -23.08
C ALA A 178 -0.30 1.93 -22.17
N ARG A 179 -0.40 1.57 -20.89
CA ARG A 179 0.56 1.96 -19.85
C ARG A 179 0.80 0.81 -18.88
N ALA A 180 2.04 0.64 -18.44
CA ALA A 180 2.38 -0.33 -17.41
C ALA A 180 3.60 0.15 -16.61
N TYR A 181 3.71 -0.30 -15.36
CA TYR A 181 4.88 0.00 -14.52
C TYR A 181 6.17 -0.49 -15.18
N GLY A 182 7.17 0.38 -15.28
CA GLY A 182 8.48 0.06 -15.87
C GLY A 182 8.52 0.06 -17.41
N TYR A 183 7.48 0.59 -18.06
CA TYR A 183 7.40 0.71 -19.53
C TYR A 183 7.11 2.15 -19.97
N VAL A 184 7.55 2.50 -21.17
CA VAL A 184 7.12 3.70 -21.89
C VAL A 184 5.71 3.47 -22.41
N ALA A 185 4.82 4.43 -22.16
CA ALA A 185 3.44 4.37 -22.65
C ALA A 185 3.41 4.39 -24.19
N ASP A 186 2.50 3.63 -24.77
CA ASP A 186 2.24 3.63 -26.21
C ASP A 186 0.88 4.27 -26.51
N THR A 187 0.81 5.07 -27.57
CA THR A 187 -0.38 5.80 -28.00
C THR A 187 -0.70 5.44 -29.44
N LEU A 188 -1.88 4.87 -29.66
CA LEU A 188 -2.33 4.33 -30.94
C LEU A 188 -3.58 5.09 -31.39
N SER A 189 -3.56 5.62 -32.61
CA SER A 189 -4.75 6.20 -33.24
C SER A 189 -5.50 5.12 -34.00
N LEU A 190 -6.77 4.92 -33.66
CA LEU A 190 -7.68 3.99 -34.32
C LEU A 190 -8.86 4.77 -34.91
N ASN A 191 -9.60 4.12 -35.82
CA ASN A 191 -10.86 4.66 -36.31
C ASN A 191 -11.97 3.67 -35.97
N ALA A 192 -12.72 3.97 -34.92
CA ALA A 192 -13.84 3.17 -34.45
C ALA A 192 -14.93 3.09 -35.53
N VAL A 193 -15.42 1.87 -35.76
CA VAL A 193 -16.56 1.57 -36.61
C VAL A 193 -17.51 0.70 -35.79
N GLN A 194 -18.75 1.15 -35.61
CA GLN A 194 -19.76 0.43 -34.85
C GLN A 194 -19.91 -1.03 -35.30
N GLY A 195 -19.91 -1.95 -34.35
CA GLY A 195 -20.03 -3.39 -34.58
C GLY A 195 -18.74 -4.08 -35.05
N GLN A 196 -17.67 -3.33 -35.34
CA GLN A 196 -16.37 -3.90 -35.69
C GLN A 196 -15.61 -4.35 -34.43
N THR A 197 -14.87 -5.44 -34.56
CA THR A 197 -13.90 -5.90 -33.57
C THR A 197 -12.50 -5.97 -34.17
N ASP A 198 -11.56 -5.23 -33.59
CA ASP A 198 -10.16 -5.26 -33.96
C ASP A 198 -9.36 -6.19 -33.05
N LEU A 199 -8.46 -6.96 -33.67
CA LEU A 199 -7.44 -7.74 -32.98
C LEU A 199 -6.14 -6.94 -32.99
N LEU A 200 -5.74 -6.42 -31.84
CA LEU A 200 -4.60 -5.50 -31.72
C LEU A 200 -3.69 -5.93 -30.57
N ASP A 201 -2.52 -6.44 -30.91
CA ASP A 201 -1.45 -6.62 -29.93
C ASP A 201 -0.71 -5.30 -29.71
N ILE A 202 -0.42 -4.98 -28.46
CA ILE A 202 0.33 -3.77 -28.07
C ILE A 202 1.69 -4.18 -27.52
N SER A 203 2.77 -3.62 -28.06
CA SER A 203 4.13 -3.93 -27.62
C SER A 203 4.74 -2.72 -26.91
N LEU A 204 4.85 -2.77 -25.59
CA LEU A 204 5.40 -1.67 -24.79
C LEU A 204 6.92 -1.77 -24.71
N GLN A 205 7.60 -0.65 -24.93
CA GLN A 205 9.05 -0.55 -24.76
C GLN A 205 9.39 -0.43 -23.28
N PRO A 206 10.34 -1.22 -22.74
CA PRO A 206 10.83 -1.01 -21.38
C PRO A 206 11.30 0.43 -21.17
N ALA A 207 10.93 1.03 -20.05
CA ALA A 207 11.47 2.32 -19.66
C ALA A 207 12.98 2.21 -19.42
N PRO A 208 13.76 3.30 -19.61
CA PRO A 208 15.14 3.33 -19.16
C PRO A 208 15.25 2.91 -17.70
N ARG A 209 16.32 2.19 -17.39
CA ARG A 209 16.58 1.70 -16.03
C ARG A 209 17.96 2.15 -15.58
N ASN A 210 18.08 2.38 -14.29
CA ASN A 210 19.34 2.73 -13.66
C ASN A 210 19.41 2.21 -12.24
N ASP A 211 20.59 2.30 -11.65
CA ASP A 211 20.84 1.84 -10.30
C ASP A 211 20.77 3.03 -9.33
N LEU A 212 20.29 2.76 -8.12
CA LEU A 212 20.49 3.59 -6.95
C LEU A 212 21.56 2.92 -6.10
N SER A 213 22.65 3.61 -5.82
CA SER A 213 23.76 3.07 -5.04
C SER A 213 24.32 4.09 -4.08
N GLY A 214 25.14 3.64 -3.15
CA GLY A 214 25.86 4.54 -2.27
C GLY A 214 26.78 3.79 -1.33
N THR A 215 27.36 4.53 -0.42
CA THR A 215 28.17 4.03 0.68
C THR A 215 27.61 4.45 2.02
N ILE A 216 27.78 3.59 3.02
CA ILE A 216 27.47 3.88 4.42
C ILE A 216 28.75 3.81 5.21
N VAL A 217 29.09 4.92 5.86
CA VAL A 217 30.31 5.07 6.65
C VAL A 217 30.03 5.66 8.03
N ASP A 218 30.95 5.44 8.96
CA ASP A 218 30.96 6.05 10.29
C ASP A 218 31.49 7.49 10.26
N GLU A 219 31.59 8.11 11.43
CA GLU A 219 32.07 9.49 11.61
C GLU A 219 33.54 9.69 11.16
N ASN A 220 34.31 8.60 11.06
CA ASN A 220 35.70 8.58 10.64
C ASN A 220 35.88 8.15 9.17
N GLY A 221 34.79 7.81 8.48
CA GLY A 221 34.80 7.32 7.11
C GLY A 221 35.07 5.81 6.99
N ALA A 222 35.06 5.06 8.09
CA ALA A 222 35.16 3.61 8.05
C ALA A 222 33.84 2.99 7.56
N PRO A 223 33.88 1.93 6.75
CA PRO A 223 32.68 1.35 6.17
C PRO A 223 31.81 0.64 7.21
N LEU A 224 30.49 0.83 7.11
CA LEU A 224 29.50 0.16 7.93
C LEU A 224 28.73 -0.89 7.13
N GLY A 225 29.05 -2.16 7.36
CA GLY A 225 28.45 -3.31 6.68
C GLY A 225 27.30 -3.98 7.45
N GLY A 226 26.41 -4.64 6.72
CA GLY A 226 25.28 -5.39 7.27
C GLY A 226 24.09 -4.53 7.68
N ILE A 227 24.07 -3.25 7.32
CA ILE A 227 22.96 -2.36 7.64
C ILE A 227 21.80 -2.63 6.67
N PRO A 228 20.58 -2.92 7.15
CA PRO A 228 19.41 -3.11 6.28
C PRO A 228 18.95 -1.79 5.64
N LEU A 229 18.52 -1.85 4.38
CA LEU A 229 17.93 -0.74 3.65
C LEU A 229 16.64 -1.19 2.96
N HIS A 230 15.65 -0.30 2.95
CA HIS A 230 14.37 -0.49 2.27
C HIS A 230 14.11 0.67 1.31
N LEU A 231 13.82 0.35 0.06
CA LEU A 231 13.39 1.30 -0.96
C LEU A 231 11.91 1.08 -1.26
N THR A 232 11.08 2.07 -0.96
CA THR A 232 9.64 2.04 -1.23
C THR A 232 9.35 2.64 -2.59
N ILE A 233 8.56 1.93 -3.39
CA ILE A 233 8.18 2.31 -4.76
C ILE A 233 6.67 2.43 -4.84
N ASN A 234 6.20 3.63 -5.16
CA ASN A 234 4.79 3.94 -5.38
C ASN A 234 4.47 4.04 -6.86
N SER A 235 3.35 3.45 -7.27
CA SER A 235 2.86 3.54 -8.63
C SER A 235 1.34 3.44 -8.68
N PHE A 236 0.72 4.14 -9.64
CA PHE A 236 -0.70 3.97 -9.97
C PHE A 236 -1.06 2.53 -10.40
N PHE A 237 -0.07 1.73 -10.79
CA PHE A 237 -0.28 0.33 -11.18
C PHE A 237 -0.29 -0.63 -9.99
N PHE A 238 0.08 -0.18 -8.79
CA PHE A 238 0.09 -1.02 -7.60
C PHE A 238 -1.05 -0.62 -6.66
N THR A 239 -1.68 -1.63 -6.05
CA THR A 239 -2.64 -1.40 -4.95
C THR A 239 -1.93 -1.07 -3.65
N GLU A 240 -0.74 -1.64 -3.45
CA GLU A 240 0.14 -1.40 -2.31
C GLU A 240 1.55 -1.04 -2.81
N PRO A 241 2.31 -0.20 -2.09
CA PRO A 241 3.69 0.08 -2.44
C PRO A 241 4.53 -1.18 -2.56
N LEU A 242 5.45 -1.22 -3.53
CA LEU A 242 6.46 -2.26 -3.61
C LEU A 242 7.65 -1.86 -2.74
N VAL A 243 8.05 -2.72 -1.81
CA VAL A 243 9.26 -2.53 -0.99
C VAL A 243 10.35 -3.46 -1.50
N VAL A 244 11.51 -2.88 -1.82
CA VAL A 244 12.72 -3.63 -2.18
C VAL A 244 13.70 -3.50 -1.03
N GLU A 245 14.33 -4.60 -0.65
CA GLU A 245 15.25 -4.64 0.49
C GLU A 245 16.66 -4.99 0.02
N THR A 246 17.66 -4.44 0.69
CA THR A 246 19.07 -4.80 0.53
C THR A 246 19.83 -4.57 1.83
N PHE A 247 21.10 -4.93 1.85
CA PHE A 247 22.00 -4.67 2.96
C PHE A 247 23.27 -3.99 2.45
N SER A 248 23.90 -3.15 3.27
CA SER A 248 25.26 -2.71 2.98
C SER A 248 26.23 -3.90 3.05
N ALA A 249 27.16 -3.96 2.10
CA ALA A 249 28.26 -4.91 2.09
C ALA A 249 29.32 -4.54 3.15
N PHE A 250 30.29 -5.43 3.40
CA PHE A 250 31.35 -5.20 4.39
C PHE A 250 32.24 -3.98 4.09
N ASP A 251 32.28 -3.52 2.84
CA ASP A 251 32.96 -2.29 2.42
C ASP A 251 32.05 -1.05 2.48
N GLY A 252 30.87 -1.17 3.09
CA GLY A 252 29.90 -0.10 3.27
C GLY A 252 29.05 0.19 2.04
N SER A 253 29.34 -0.43 0.89
CA SER A 253 28.59 -0.18 -0.35
C SER A 253 27.20 -0.82 -0.32
N TYR A 254 26.22 -0.20 -0.97
CA TYR A 254 24.91 -0.78 -1.21
C TYR A 254 24.39 -0.42 -2.61
N SER A 255 23.48 -1.23 -3.13
CA SER A 255 22.83 -0.94 -4.41
C SER A 255 21.42 -1.54 -4.52
N PHE A 256 20.52 -0.77 -5.11
CA PHE A 256 19.26 -1.21 -5.70
C PHE A 256 19.40 -1.14 -7.22
N ALA A 257 19.48 -2.30 -7.85
CA ALA A 257 19.74 -2.38 -9.28
C ALA A 257 18.46 -2.34 -10.13
N ASN A 258 18.61 -1.93 -11.39
CA ASN A 258 17.60 -2.10 -12.43
C ASN A 258 16.26 -1.40 -12.12
N LEU A 259 16.31 -0.23 -11.48
CA LEU A 259 15.15 0.59 -11.15
C LEU A 259 14.67 1.36 -12.38
N ALA A 260 13.36 1.39 -12.63
CA ALA A 260 12.80 2.24 -13.66
C ALA A 260 13.01 3.72 -13.32
N VAL A 261 13.31 4.56 -14.31
CA VAL A 261 13.47 6.01 -14.07
C VAL A 261 12.19 6.66 -13.53
N SER A 262 12.36 7.65 -12.66
CA SER A 262 11.29 8.24 -11.85
C SER A 262 10.79 9.59 -12.36
N ASP A 263 11.29 10.05 -13.51
CA ASP A 263 10.84 11.26 -14.21
C ASP A 263 9.50 11.08 -14.93
N SER A 264 8.88 9.91 -14.75
CA SER A 264 7.63 9.52 -15.33
C SER A 264 6.59 9.33 -14.23
N ILE A 265 5.35 9.73 -14.49
CA ILE A 265 4.17 9.50 -13.63
C ILE A 265 3.87 8.01 -13.33
N TRP A 266 4.74 7.10 -13.74
CA TRP A 266 4.61 5.65 -13.71
C TRP A 266 5.30 4.99 -12.50
N ALA A 267 6.32 5.62 -11.93
CA ALA A 267 7.06 5.10 -10.78
C ALA A 267 7.65 6.26 -9.97
N ALA A 268 7.22 6.41 -8.72
CA ALA A 268 7.83 7.32 -7.76
C ALA A 268 8.59 6.50 -6.71
N TYR A 269 9.77 6.95 -6.32
CA TYR A 269 10.53 6.39 -5.20
C TYR A 269 10.41 7.35 -4.02
N PRO A 270 9.26 7.36 -3.33
CA PRO A 270 8.97 8.32 -2.28
C PRO A 270 9.93 8.20 -1.10
N GLU A 271 10.60 7.06 -0.90
CA GLU A 271 11.31 6.77 0.34
C GLU A 271 12.44 5.74 0.16
N LEU A 272 13.65 6.10 0.61
CA LEU A 272 14.71 5.18 1.01
C LEU A 272 14.88 5.28 2.52
N ARG A 273 14.82 4.13 3.19
CA ARG A 273 15.07 3.99 4.61
C ARG A 273 16.33 3.17 4.82
N VAL A 274 17.26 3.70 5.59
CA VAL A 274 18.37 2.94 6.20
C VAL A 274 17.93 2.64 7.63
N GLU A 275 17.87 1.37 7.99
CA GLU A 275 17.43 0.95 9.32
C GLU A 275 18.42 1.34 10.40
N ASP A 276 17.91 1.46 11.63
CA ASP A 276 18.71 1.72 12.82
C ASP A 276 19.45 0.45 13.28
N VAL A 277 20.76 0.56 13.39
CA VAL A 277 21.63 -0.51 13.90
C VAL A 277 22.50 0.12 14.97
N PHE A 278 22.38 -0.37 16.21
CA PHE A 278 23.12 0.18 17.33
C PHE A 278 24.62 0.28 17.01
N PRO A 279 25.28 1.44 17.26
CA PRO A 279 24.77 2.64 17.95
C PRO A 279 24.17 3.71 17.03
N TYR A 280 23.98 3.44 15.74
CA TYR A 280 23.58 4.40 14.72
C TYR A 280 22.06 4.44 14.52
N ASN A 281 21.47 5.63 14.68
CA ASN A 281 20.07 5.84 14.34
C ASN A 281 19.85 5.77 12.83
N GLY A 282 18.75 5.15 12.40
CA GLY A 282 18.38 5.05 11.00
C GLY A 282 18.01 6.40 10.39
N VAL A 283 18.06 6.47 9.06
CA VAL A 283 17.71 7.68 8.30
C VAL A 283 16.69 7.37 7.22
N LYS A 284 15.83 8.34 6.97
CA LYS A 284 14.84 8.30 5.91
C LYS A 284 15.08 9.45 4.94
N VAL A 285 15.21 9.12 3.66
CA VAL A 285 15.32 10.08 2.55
C VAL A 285 14.06 9.97 1.71
N ASN A 286 13.39 11.09 1.49
CA ASN A 286 12.18 11.14 0.67
C ASN A 286 12.48 11.59 -0.77
N ASP A 287 11.54 11.31 -1.67
CA ASP A 287 11.49 11.85 -3.03
C ASP A 287 12.77 11.58 -3.85
N ILE A 288 13.23 10.33 -3.85
CA ILE A 288 14.40 9.93 -4.63
C ILE A 288 14.08 9.92 -6.11
N ILE A 289 14.97 10.56 -6.88
CA ILE A 289 14.86 10.64 -8.32
C ILE A 289 15.86 9.69 -8.98
N ILE A 290 15.35 8.71 -9.72
CA ILE A 290 16.13 7.82 -10.58
C ILE A 290 16.14 8.40 -11.98
N THR A 291 17.32 8.80 -12.47
CA THR A 291 17.45 9.42 -13.81
C THR A 291 18.02 8.46 -14.84
N ALA A 292 17.67 8.66 -16.11
CA ALA A 292 18.25 7.88 -17.21
C ALA A 292 19.72 8.21 -17.50
N ALA A 293 20.19 9.39 -17.07
CA ALA A 293 21.45 9.96 -17.53
C ALA A 293 22.68 9.40 -16.80
N ALA A 294 22.56 9.13 -15.50
CA ALA A 294 23.64 8.61 -14.67
C ALA A 294 23.06 7.87 -13.45
N PRO A 295 23.81 6.90 -12.88
CA PRO A 295 23.43 6.23 -11.64
C PRO A 295 23.12 7.25 -10.54
N THR A 296 22.05 7.01 -9.78
CA THR A 296 21.71 7.85 -8.64
C THR A 296 22.59 7.41 -7.47
N VAL A 297 23.40 8.34 -6.94
CA VAL A 297 24.27 8.09 -5.80
C VAL A 297 23.71 8.78 -4.56
N GLN A 298 23.55 8.02 -3.48
CA GLN A 298 23.12 8.53 -2.17
C GLN A 298 24.04 7.98 -1.09
N ASP A 299 25.01 8.77 -0.65
CA ASP A 299 25.91 8.37 0.42
C ASP A 299 25.34 8.74 1.79
N PHE A 300 25.74 7.98 2.81
CA PHE A 300 25.36 8.20 4.20
C PHE A 300 26.58 8.17 5.11
N GLN A 301 26.67 9.17 5.98
CA GLN A 301 27.61 9.18 7.09
C GLN A 301 26.82 9.20 8.40
N PHE A 302 27.06 8.22 9.25
CA PHE A 302 26.40 8.09 10.54
C PHE A 302 27.33 8.46 11.68
N TYR A 303 26.72 8.92 12.76
CA TYR A 303 27.38 9.22 14.02
C TYR A 303 26.74 8.32 15.09
N PRO A 304 27.54 7.69 15.97
CA PRO A 304 26.99 6.95 17.09
C PRO A 304 26.11 7.86 17.94
N ALA A 305 25.02 7.31 18.48
CA ALA A 305 24.23 8.05 19.44
C ALA A 305 25.05 8.41 20.68
N ASP A 306 24.67 9.50 21.34
CA ASP A 306 25.34 9.92 22.57
C ASP A 306 25.06 8.97 23.74
N LEU A 307 23.87 8.36 23.77
CA LEU A 307 23.41 7.47 24.84
C LEU A 307 22.36 6.47 24.36
N LEU A 308 22.05 5.47 25.18
CA LEU A 308 20.99 4.49 24.92
C LEU A 308 19.73 4.86 25.72
N LEU A 309 18.61 5.04 25.03
CA LEU A 309 17.29 5.24 25.65
C LEU A 309 16.46 3.96 25.51
N VAL A 310 16.20 3.28 26.61
CA VAL A 310 15.39 2.06 26.66
C VAL A 310 13.97 2.43 27.09
N ASN A 311 13.03 2.24 26.16
CA ASN A 311 11.60 2.39 26.38
C ASN A 311 11.00 1.02 26.69
N ASP A 312 10.70 0.84 27.97
CA ASP A 312 10.04 -0.33 28.54
C ASP A 312 8.68 0.03 29.14
N ASP A 313 8.05 1.09 28.61
CA ASP A 313 6.71 1.53 28.97
C ASP A 313 5.70 0.99 27.94
N PRO A 314 4.85 0.01 28.30
CA PRO A 314 3.86 -0.55 27.39
C PRO A 314 2.79 0.47 26.94
N ALA A 315 2.62 1.57 27.68
CA ALA A 315 1.72 2.66 27.28
C ALA A 315 2.37 3.65 26.31
N GLY A 316 3.71 3.66 26.20
CA GLY A 316 4.49 4.46 25.25
C GLY A 316 4.40 5.97 25.43
N GLN A 317 4.05 6.48 26.62
CA GLN A 317 3.72 7.90 26.82
C GLN A 317 4.86 8.76 27.40
N SER A 318 6.02 8.17 27.69
CA SER A 318 7.04 8.81 28.54
C SER A 318 8.34 9.23 27.82
N ASP A 319 8.54 8.89 26.54
CA ASP A 319 9.80 9.20 25.84
C ASP A 319 9.96 10.70 25.53
N ASP A 320 8.86 11.40 25.26
CA ASP A 320 8.82 12.86 25.01
C ASP A 320 9.52 13.67 26.12
N ILE A 321 9.41 13.23 27.37
CA ILE A 321 10.02 13.90 28.52
C ILE A 321 11.55 13.88 28.39
N TYR A 322 12.14 12.71 28.09
CA TYR A 322 13.59 12.56 27.93
C TYR A 322 14.09 13.28 26.68
N ARG A 323 13.37 13.14 25.56
CA ARG A 323 13.74 13.79 24.30
C ARG A 323 13.81 15.30 24.41
N SER A 324 12.89 15.93 25.16
CA SER A 324 12.92 17.38 25.39
C SER A 324 14.23 17.84 26.05
N VAL A 325 14.75 17.04 26.98
CA VAL A 325 16.02 17.30 27.67
C VAL A 325 17.19 17.04 26.74
N PHE A 326 17.20 15.93 26.00
CA PHE A 326 18.27 15.61 25.04
C PHE A 326 18.40 16.69 23.98
N ASN A 327 17.28 17.18 23.43
CA ASN A 327 17.26 18.29 22.48
C ASN A 327 17.85 19.57 23.08
N THR A 328 17.55 19.88 24.35
CA THR A 328 18.10 21.06 25.05
C THR A 328 19.60 20.94 25.25
N LEU A 329 20.11 19.72 25.44
CA LEU A 329 21.53 19.42 25.62
C LEU A 329 22.26 19.13 24.30
N ASN A 330 21.55 19.12 23.17
CA ASN A 330 22.05 18.69 21.86
C ASN A 330 22.68 17.28 21.91
N LEU A 331 21.99 16.36 22.59
CA LEU A 331 22.33 14.94 22.66
C LEU A 331 21.40 14.13 21.77
N THR A 332 21.94 13.08 21.19
CA THR A 332 21.24 12.05 20.41
C THR A 332 21.09 10.79 21.26
N ALA A 333 19.96 10.11 21.16
CA ALA A 333 19.75 8.82 21.83
C ALA A 333 19.49 7.73 20.79
N PHE A 334 20.04 6.54 21.01
CA PHE A 334 19.62 5.35 20.29
C PHE A 334 18.38 4.80 20.98
N ASP A 335 17.30 4.62 20.22
CA ASP A 335 16.01 4.19 20.76
C ASP A 335 15.90 2.67 20.80
N TRP A 336 15.74 2.11 22.01
CA TRP A 336 15.51 0.69 22.23
C TRP A 336 14.13 0.45 22.81
N LYS A 337 13.18 0.01 21.98
CA LYS A 337 11.84 -0.38 22.43
C LYS A 337 11.83 -1.86 22.81
N THR A 338 11.67 -2.17 24.09
CA THR A 338 11.69 -3.56 24.58
C THR A 338 10.55 -4.38 24.00
N SER A 339 9.40 -3.77 23.72
CA SER A 339 8.26 -4.40 23.04
C SER A 339 8.58 -4.90 21.62
N GLN A 340 9.65 -4.39 21.00
CA GLN A 340 10.07 -4.75 19.65
C GLN A 340 11.36 -5.59 19.64
N ARG A 341 12.31 -5.25 20.53
CA ARG A 341 13.67 -5.80 20.54
C ARG A 341 13.97 -6.71 21.74
N GLY A 342 13.04 -6.80 22.70
CA GLY A 342 13.26 -7.46 23.99
C GLY A 342 14.10 -6.62 24.95
N GLU A 343 14.32 -7.17 26.15
CA GLU A 343 15.09 -6.50 27.22
C GLU A 343 16.60 -6.77 27.17
N ASP A 344 17.08 -7.70 26.34
CA ASP A 344 18.52 -7.96 26.17
C ASP A 344 19.16 -6.85 25.33
N ILE A 345 19.43 -5.71 25.98
CA ILE A 345 20.05 -4.53 25.38
C ILE A 345 21.55 -4.77 25.08
N PRO A 346 22.19 -4.00 24.17
CA PRO A 346 23.52 -4.28 23.64
C PRO A 346 24.64 -3.87 24.61
N ALA A 347 24.66 -4.48 25.80
CA ALA A 347 25.60 -4.18 26.88
C ALA A 347 27.08 -4.28 26.45
N ALA A 348 27.42 -5.31 25.67
CA ALA A 348 28.79 -5.59 25.22
C ALA A 348 29.31 -4.65 24.12
N SER A 349 28.53 -3.64 23.74
CA SER A 349 28.91 -2.66 22.72
C SER A 349 28.65 -1.23 23.18
N LEU A 350 28.35 -1.03 24.46
CA LEU A 350 27.98 0.27 24.99
C LEU A 350 29.11 1.29 24.85
N GLU A 351 30.37 0.86 24.78
CA GLU A 351 31.51 1.75 24.54
C GLU A 351 31.49 2.43 23.16
N GLN A 352 30.64 1.97 22.23
CA GLN A 352 30.48 2.59 20.92
C GLN A 352 29.63 3.87 20.98
N LEU A 353 28.90 4.10 22.08
CA LEU A 353 28.20 5.37 22.32
C LEU A 353 29.20 6.46 22.75
N GLN A 354 28.87 7.72 22.47
CA GLN A 354 29.72 8.83 22.94
C GLN A 354 29.81 8.88 24.47
N TYR A 355 28.71 8.57 25.14
CA TYR A 355 28.66 8.34 26.58
C TYR A 355 28.07 6.95 26.84
N PRO A 356 28.77 6.06 27.58
CA PRO A 356 28.25 4.74 27.93
C PRO A 356 27.20 4.88 29.04
N VAL A 357 26.06 5.48 28.68
CA VAL A 357 24.95 5.83 29.56
C VAL A 357 23.70 5.15 29.01
N VAL A 358 23.00 4.43 29.89
CA VAL A 358 21.69 3.85 29.62
C VAL A 358 20.65 4.56 30.47
N ILE A 359 19.63 5.09 29.81
CA ILE A 359 18.41 5.59 30.47
C ILE A 359 17.32 4.57 30.20
N TRP A 360 16.85 3.89 31.25
CA TRP A 360 15.79 2.88 31.15
C TRP A 360 14.57 3.34 31.91
N PHE A 361 13.44 3.47 31.21
CA PHE A 361 12.18 3.86 31.83
C PHE A 361 11.08 2.83 31.59
N THR A 362 10.36 2.48 32.66
CA THR A 362 9.19 1.58 32.61
C THR A 362 7.85 2.35 32.64
N GLY A 363 7.92 3.68 32.66
CA GLY A 363 6.75 4.56 32.62
C GLY A 363 5.88 4.49 33.87
N THR A 364 4.56 4.41 33.68
CA THR A 364 3.57 4.36 34.77
C THR A 364 3.09 2.95 35.10
N ALA A 365 3.60 1.95 34.38
CA ALA A 365 3.32 0.54 34.64
C ALA A 365 4.00 0.10 35.95
N THR A 366 3.42 -0.90 36.61
CA THR A 366 4.02 -1.56 37.79
C THR A 366 4.94 -2.72 37.39
N GLU A 367 5.47 -2.65 36.17
CA GLU A 367 6.29 -3.71 35.58
C GLU A 367 7.74 -3.59 36.07
N ALA A 368 8.29 -4.74 36.48
CA ALA A 368 9.70 -4.86 36.81
C ALA A 368 10.48 -5.23 35.56
N ILE A 369 11.69 -4.67 35.44
CA ILE A 369 12.68 -5.11 34.46
C ILE A 369 12.91 -6.62 34.67
N GLY A 370 12.72 -7.42 33.62
CA GLY A 370 12.91 -8.86 33.66
C GLY A 370 14.38 -9.26 33.85
N SER A 371 14.62 -10.58 33.88
CA SER A 371 15.96 -11.12 34.11
C SER A 371 16.95 -10.74 33.01
N ALA A 372 16.50 -10.72 31.74
CA ALA A 372 17.37 -10.34 30.62
C ALA A 372 17.81 -8.87 30.71
N GLY A 373 16.89 -7.95 31.04
CA GLY A 373 17.24 -6.56 31.28
C GLY A 373 18.17 -6.37 32.46
N GLN A 374 17.93 -7.08 33.57
CA GLN A 374 18.83 -7.07 34.73
C GLN A 374 20.24 -7.58 34.39
N ASP A 375 20.35 -8.68 33.65
CA ASP A 375 21.63 -9.24 33.22
C ASP A 375 22.40 -8.27 32.29
N SER A 376 21.70 -7.53 31.42
CA SER A 376 22.33 -6.51 30.59
C SER A 376 22.78 -5.29 31.39
N LEU A 377 21.94 -4.78 32.31
CA LEU A 377 22.30 -3.66 33.18
C LEU A 377 23.47 -4.01 34.12
N ALA A 378 23.51 -5.24 34.64
CA ALA A 378 24.61 -5.76 35.43
C ALA A 378 25.93 -5.72 34.66
N ARG A 379 25.96 -6.26 33.44
CA ARG A 379 27.13 -6.20 32.55
C ARG A 379 27.59 -4.76 32.29
N ILE A 380 26.65 -3.86 32.02
CA ILE A 380 26.94 -2.43 31.78
C ILE A 380 27.63 -1.79 33.00
N LEU A 381 27.14 -2.08 34.21
CA LEU A 381 27.70 -1.54 35.44
C LEU A 381 29.08 -2.15 35.75
N ASP A 382 29.26 -3.45 35.52
CA ASP A 382 30.55 -4.14 35.67
C ASP A 382 31.62 -3.56 34.73
N ASP A 383 31.23 -3.17 33.52
CA ASP A 383 32.09 -2.54 32.52
C ASP A 383 32.29 -1.02 32.73
N GLY A 384 31.75 -0.46 33.83
CA GLY A 384 31.91 0.95 34.20
C GLY A 384 30.97 1.93 33.50
N GLY A 385 29.95 1.42 32.81
CA GLY A 385 28.85 2.21 32.28
C GLY A 385 27.97 2.82 33.37
N ARG A 386 27.08 3.72 32.98
CA ARG A 386 26.19 4.44 33.90
C ARG A 386 24.74 4.16 33.53
N VAL A 387 23.93 3.85 34.54
CA VAL A 387 22.51 3.57 34.34
C VAL A 387 21.68 4.61 35.09
N TYR A 388 20.59 5.06 34.46
CA TYR A 388 19.54 5.82 35.09
C TYR A 388 18.24 5.07 34.91
N LEU A 389 17.71 4.55 36.03
CA LEU A 389 16.48 3.76 36.05
C LEU A 389 15.34 4.58 36.62
N THR A 390 14.16 4.47 36.02
CA THR A 390 13.00 5.27 36.41
C THR A 390 11.69 4.58 36.02
N GLY A 391 10.65 4.83 36.79
CA GLY A 391 9.35 4.20 36.59
C GLY A 391 8.57 4.07 37.89
N ARG A 392 7.27 3.84 37.78
CA ARG A 392 6.39 3.68 38.93
C ARG A 392 6.69 2.37 39.67
N ASP A 393 6.91 2.45 40.98
CA ASP A 393 7.10 1.31 41.87
C ASP A 393 8.23 0.33 41.44
N LEU A 394 9.17 0.78 40.58
CA LEU A 394 10.21 -0.06 39.97
C LEU A 394 11.06 -0.81 41.00
N VAL A 395 11.47 -0.13 42.07
CA VAL A 395 12.28 -0.74 43.15
C VAL A 395 11.50 -1.80 43.91
N GLU A 396 10.22 -1.55 44.18
CA GLU A 396 9.33 -2.53 44.84
C GLU A 396 9.16 -3.76 43.95
N ALA A 397 8.92 -3.53 42.66
CA ALA A 397 8.72 -4.58 41.67
C ALA A 397 9.99 -5.45 41.54
N LEU A 398 11.18 -4.85 41.40
CA LEU A 398 12.47 -5.57 41.38
C LEU A 398 12.74 -6.34 42.67
N ALA A 399 12.46 -5.76 43.85
CA ALA A 399 12.64 -6.43 45.13
C ALA A 399 11.74 -7.66 45.28
N SER A 400 10.54 -7.62 44.69
CA SER A 400 9.58 -8.74 44.75
C SER A 400 9.98 -9.95 43.91
N GLN A 401 10.88 -9.79 42.94
CA GLN A 401 11.33 -10.88 42.05
C GLN A 401 12.30 -11.85 42.73
N GLY A 402 12.81 -11.53 43.92
CA GLY A 402 13.71 -12.40 44.68
C GLY A 402 15.15 -12.48 44.16
N GLY A 403 15.52 -11.62 43.20
CA GLY A 403 16.89 -11.45 42.72
C GLY A 403 17.70 -10.47 43.56
N ASN A 404 19.03 -10.48 43.39
CA ASN A 404 19.94 -9.61 44.14
C ASN A 404 20.37 -8.35 43.37
N PHE A 405 19.83 -8.08 42.18
CA PHE A 405 20.27 -6.96 41.33
C PHE A 405 20.34 -5.61 42.07
N LEU A 406 19.30 -5.29 42.85
CA LEU A 406 19.27 -4.06 43.67
C LEU A 406 20.44 -3.98 44.67
N GLN A 407 20.80 -5.10 45.31
CA GLN A 407 21.83 -5.15 46.35
C GLN A 407 23.24 -5.25 45.75
N ASP A 408 23.42 -6.14 44.78
CA ASP A 408 24.73 -6.50 44.22
C ASP A 408 25.25 -5.39 43.29
N TYR A 409 24.36 -4.75 42.52
CA TYR A 409 24.74 -3.79 41.48
C TYR A 409 24.39 -2.35 41.83
N LEU A 410 23.17 -2.11 42.32
CA LEU A 410 22.72 -0.76 42.66
C LEU A 410 23.00 -0.37 44.12
N GLN A 411 23.41 -1.34 44.94
CA GLN A 411 23.76 -1.16 46.36
C GLN A 411 22.66 -0.49 47.20
N VAL A 412 21.41 -0.79 46.85
CA VAL A 412 20.21 -0.33 47.55
C VAL A 412 19.38 -1.51 48.04
N SER A 413 18.65 -1.29 49.13
CA SER A 413 17.64 -2.23 49.61
C SER A 413 16.27 -1.55 49.65
N HIS A 414 15.21 -2.29 49.32
CA HIS A 414 13.84 -1.80 49.40
C HIS A 414 13.39 -1.73 50.87
N ALA A 415 13.02 -0.53 51.33
CA ALA A 415 12.68 -0.26 52.72
C ALA A 415 11.16 -0.30 53.00
N GLY A 416 10.34 -0.54 51.96
CA GLY A 416 8.88 -0.53 52.00
C GLY A 416 8.28 0.84 51.63
N ASN A 417 7.01 0.82 51.23
CA ASN A 417 6.32 1.99 50.67
C ASN A 417 5.52 2.73 51.78
N TRP A 418 6.22 3.55 52.59
CA TRP A 418 5.62 4.30 53.70
C TRP A 418 5.66 5.81 53.47
N VAL A 419 4.55 6.50 53.70
CA VAL A 419 4.47 7.96 53.62
C VAL A 419 5.45 8.59 54.62
N GLY A 420 6.47 9.29 54.11
CA GLY A 420 7.47 10.00 54.92
C GLY A 420 8.74 9.22 55.27
N ALA A 421 8.96 8.03 54.72
CA ALA A 421 10.22 7.28 54.85
C ALA A 421 10.96 7.18 53.49
N PRO A 422 12.29 7.00 53.48
CA PRO A 422 13.01 6.67 52.25
C PRO A 422 12.51 5.33 51.70
N VAL A 423 12.16 5.28 50.41
CA VAL A 423 11.76 4.04 49.72
C VAL A 423 12.96 3.09 49.57
N MET A 424 14.17 3.64 49.56
CA MET A 424 15.44 2.92 49.45
C MET A 424 16.33 3.23 50.66
N ASN A 425 17.00 2.19 51.18
CA ASN A 425 18.11 2.35 52.12
C ASN A 425 19.44 2.03 51.41
N PRO A 426 20.49 2.85 51.61
CA PRO A 426 21.84 2.48 51.17
C PRO A 426 22.28 1.21 51.89
N VAL A 427 22.99 0.33 51.18
CA VAL A 427 23.67 -0.81 51.83
C VAL A 427 24.88 -0.27 52.62
N ALA A 428 25.05 -0.75 53.86
CA ALA A 428 26.06 -0.23 54.77
C ALA A 428 27.49 -0.35 54.19
N GLY A 429 28.21 0.77 54.14
CA GLY A 429 29.61 0.83 53.69
C GLY A 429 29.84 1.52 52.34
N ASN A 430 28.77 1.90 51.62
CA ASN A 430 28.88 2.66 50.37
C ASN A 430 27.90 3.83 50.34
N PRO A 431 28.34 5.07 50.04
CA PRO A 431 27.42 6.15 49.77
C PRO A 431 26.78 5.93 48.38
N VAL A 432 25.45 5.95 48.34
CA VAL A 432 24.65 6.00 47.10
C VAL A 432 24.97 7.25 46.30
#